data_AF-A0A0D8Y2G0-F1
#
_entry.id   AF-A0A0D8Y2G0-F1
#
_cell.length_a   1.000
_cell.length_b   1.000
_cell.length_c   1.000
_cell.angle_alpha   90.00
_cell.angle_beta   90.00
_cell.angle_gamma   90.00
#
_symmetry.space_group_name_H-M   'P 1'
#
loop_
_entity.id
_entity.type
_entity.pdbx_description
1 polymer ?
#
loop_
_entity_poly.entity_id
_entity_poly.type
_entity_poly.pdbx_seq_one_letter_code
_entity_poly.pdbx_strand_id
1 'polypeptide(L)'
;MFDDLVQVREGAKKIFQTVMQQREKLIYNYIMVPFHDPYLGEIINTTDAAYFMRQLGKVYVHGGGDCPEKTLTGIQKALEISLPSSFIYVFTDARSKDYDLEDTVLNMIQEKQSSVVFVMTGDCGNRTHPGFRVYEKIAAASFGQVHMLYEVRERGGTVIRNISVDKHMTELTLSLSGDKDDEDILDITLKDPSGRFTDKNIYSREGGTIDLKNVKLIRLKDPQPGTWQVITNSRLKHTIRIFGHGTIDFKYGFGTRLLDRIELAHPRPISNQNSYLMVNMTGLIPPGTANEIALLDYYGNIIYSDEATIYRSNQHMYFIGPFVPPKGLFFVQVKGFDEDKYAYQRIAATAIGSVTVGGPRAYMNPTTTAFIAMVAFQGNP
;
A
#
# COMPACT_ATOMS: atom_id res chain seq x y z
N MET A 1 -15.08 -16.64 -18.37
CA MET A 1 -14.45 -17.57 -17.41
C MET A 1 -13.26 -18.34 -17.98
N PHE A 2 -13.36 -19.15 -19.05
CA PHE A 2 -12.17 -19.83 -19.60
C PHE A 2 -11.12 -18.84 -20.13
N ASP A 3 -11.57 -17.75 -20.75
CA ASP A 3 -10.71 -16.69 -21.30
C ASP A 3 -10.05 -15.84 -20.19
N ASP A 4 -10.81 -15.52 -19.12
CA ASP A 4 -10.32 -14.78 -17.95
C ASP A 4 -9.25 -15.59 -17.18
N LEU A 5 -9.35 -16.93 -17.19
CA LEU A 5 -8.40 -17.85 -16.54
C LEU A 5 -7.04 -17.90 -17.26
N VAL A 6 -7.05 -17.93 -18.59
CA VAL A 6 -5.81 -17.84 -19.38
C VAL A 6 -5.15 -16.49 -19.11
N GLN A 7 -5.92 -15.41 -19.05
CA GLN A 7 -5.42 -14.08 -18.74
C GLN A 7 -4.80 -13.99 -17.33
N VAL A 8 -5.43 -14.59 -16.30
CA VAL A 8 -4.91 -14.65 -14.93
C VAL A 8 -3.60 -15.44 -14.87
N ARG A 9 -3.56 -16.63 -15.47
CA ARG A 9 -2.37 -17.49 -15.44
C ARG A 9 -1.20 -16.88 -16.21
N GLU A 10 -1.45 -16.34 -17.40
CA GLU A 10 -0.43 -15.67 -18.20
C GLU A 10 0.02 -14.36 -17.53
N GLY A 11 -0.89 -13.61 -16.90
CA GLY A 11 -0.57 -12.45 -16.08
C GLY A 11 0.36 -12.81 -14.92
N ALA A 12 0.01 -13.83 -14.14
CA ALA A 12 0.83 -14.31 -13.02
C ALA A 12 2.21 -14.79 -13.47
N LYS A 13 2.28 -15.55 -14.57
CA LYS A 13 3.56 -15.99 -15.16
C LYS A 13 4.40 -14.81 -15.63
N LYS A 14 3.81 -13.81 -16.29
CA LYS A 14 4.53 -12.63 -16.80
C LYS A 14 5.06 -11.77 -15.67
N ILE A 15 4.28 -11.57 -14.61
CA ILE A 15 4.73 -10.88 -13.39
C ILE A 15 5.91 -11.64 -12.78
N PHE A 16 5.77 -12.96 -12.61
CA PHE A 16 6.83 -13.79 -12.04
C PHE A 16 8.12 -13.76 -12.88
N GLN A 17 8.01 -13.90 -14.20
CA GLN A 17 9.15 -13.84 -15.11
C GLN A 17 9.84 -12.47 -15.08
N THR A 18 9.07 -11.38 -15.02
CA THR A 18 9.61 -10.01 -14.92
C THR A 18 10.42 -9.85 -13.64
N VAL A 19 9.88 -10.34 -12.52
CA VAL A 19 10.53 -10.29 -11.21
C VAL A 19 11.79 -11.19 -11.17
N MET A 20 11.76 -12.35 -11.82
CA MET A 20 12.92 -13.26 -11.93
C MET A 20 14.04 -12.76 -12.84
N GLN A 21 13.74 -11.83 -13.76
CA GLN A 21 14.73 -11.20 -14.64
C GLN A 21 15.43 -10.00 -13.98
N GLN A 22 14.98 -9.55 -12.80
CA GLN A 22 15.64 -8.47 -12.06
C GLN A 22 17.03 -8.93 -11.59
N ARG A 23 18.05 -8.08 -11.79
CA ARG A 23 19.45 -8.38 -11.44
C ARG A 23 19.68 -8.56 -9.94
N GLU A 24 18.89 -7.91 -9.10
CA GLU A 24 18.91 -8.07 -7.64
C GLU A 24 17.75 -8.96 -7.20
N LYS A 25 18.08 -10.16 -6.71
CA LYS A 25 17.09 -11.10 -6.16
C LYS A 25 16.68 -10.65 -4.76
N LEU A 26 15.69 -9.78 -4.67
CA LEU A 26 15.08 -9.35 -3.40
C LEU A 26 14.00 -10.31 -2.87
N ILE A 27 13.81 -11.47 -3.52
CA ILE A 27 12.78 -12.44 -3.11
C ILE A 27 13.42 -13.65 -2.44
N TYR A 28 13.05 -13.87 -1.18
CA TYR A 28 13.53 -14.98 -0.36
C TYR A 28 12.81 -16.30 -0.68
N ASN A 29 11.47 -16.28 -0.69
CA ASN A 29 10.63 -17.45 -0.93
C ASN A 29 9.35 -17.10 -1.69
N TYR A 30 8.68 -18.13 -2.20
CA TYR A 30 7.44 -18.05 -2.96
C TYR A 30 6.34 -18.83 -2.25
N ILE A 31 5.17 -18.21 -2.13
CA ILE A 31 4.01 -18.80 -1.47
C ILE A 31 2.83 -18.80 -2.46
N MET A 32 2.16 -19.94 -2.61
CA MET A 32 0.91 -20.06 -3.35
C MET A 32 -0.18 -20.48 -2.38
N VAL A 33 -1.26 -19.68 -2.30
CA VAL A 33 -2.45 -20.00 -1.50
C VAL A 33 -3.63 -20.11 -2.45
N PRO A 34 -3.97 -21.32 -2.94
CA PRO A 34 -5.19 -21.52 -3.70
C PRO A 34 -6.39 -21.38 -2.76
N PHE A 35 -7.37 -20.57 -3.15
CA PHE A 35 -8.65 -20.51 -2.46
C PHE A 35 -9.75 -20.93 -3.44
N HIS A 36 -10.71 -21.70 -2.94
CA HIS A 36 -11.96 -22.03 -3.59
C HIS A 36 -13.02 -22.14 -2.51
N ASP A 37 -14.30 -22.11 -2.88
CA ASP A 37 -15.35 -22.40 -1.91
C ASP A 37 -15.64 -23.90 -1.84
N PRO A 38 -15.76 -24.50 -0.64
CA PRO A 38 -15.70 -23.86 0.69
C PRO A 38 -14.32 -23.92 1.39
N TYR A 39 -13.28 -24.47 0.76
CA TYR A 39 -11.99 -24.81 1.39
C TYR A 39 -10.77 -24.17 0.70
N LEU A 40 -9.68 -23.96 1.45
CA LEU A 40 -8.39 -23.64 0.85
C LEU A 40 -7.79 -24.88 0.18
N GLY A 41 -7.13 -24.68 -0.96
CA GLY A 41 -6.35 -25.73 -1.61
C GLY A 41 -5.00 -25.96 -0.93
N GLU A 42 -4.19 -26.84 -1.51
CA GLU A 42 -2.85 -27.12 -1.01
C GLU A 42 -1.96 -25.88 -1.06
N ILE A 43 -1.46 -25.46 0.12
CA ILE A 43 -0.58 -24.30 0.24
C ILE A 43 0.83 -24.71 -0.10
N ILE A 44 1.46 -23.95 -0.99
CA ILE A 44 2.85 -24.16 -1.39
C ILE A 44 3.70 -23.07 -0.78
N ASN A 45 4.82 -23.45 -0.17
CA ASN A 45 5.87 -22.54 0.29
C ASN A 45 7.22 -23.13 -0.15
N THR A 46 7.95 -22.43 -1.02
CA THR A 46 9.19 -22.93 -1.61
C THR A 46 10.15 -21.80 -1.92
N THR A 47 11.45 -22.09 -1.93
CA THR A 47 12.49 -21.19 -2.49
C THR A 47 12.85 -21.56 -3.94
N ASP A 48 12.32 -22.68 -4.46
CA ASP A 48 12.53 -23.11 -5.84
C ASP A 48 11.51 -22.46 -6.78
N ALA A 49 11.97 -21.46 -7.53
CA ALA A 49 11.20 -20.74 -8.54
C ALA A 49 10.65 -21.65 -9.64
N ALA A 50 11.41 -22.67 -10.06
CA ALA A 50 10.97 -23.60 -11.10
C ALA A 50 9.89 -24.55 -10.57
N TYR A 51 9.99 -24.98 -9.31
CA TYR A 51 8.92 -25.72 -8.65
C TYR A 51 7.65 -24.88 -8.56
N PHE A 52 7.75 -23.64 -8.09
CA PHE A 52 6.63 -22.72 -8.01
C PHE A 52 5.93 -22.54 -9.36
N MET A 53 6.70 -22.29 -10.43
CA MET A 53 6.13 -22.10 -11.78
C MET A 53 5.44 -23.34 -12.34
N ARG A 54 5.97 -24.55 -12.06
CA ARG A 54 5.27 -25.79 -12.44
C ARG A 54 3.93 -25.93 -11.73
N GLN A 55 3.88 -25.55 -10.45
CA GLN A 55 2.65 -25.66 -9.66
C GLN A 55 1.63 -24.60 -10.09
N LEU A 56 2.07 -23.36 -10.35
CA LEU A 56 1.23 -22.32 -10.94
C LEU A 56 0.64 -22.76 -12.30
N GLY A 57 1.42 -23.49 -13.11
CA GLY A 57 0.95 -24.05 -14.38
C GLY A 57 -0.14 -25.12 -14.25
N LYS A 58 -0.23 -25.79 -13.10
CA LYS A 58 -1.22 -26.82 -12.79
C LYS A 58 -2.51 -26.27 -12.17
N VAL A 59 -2.54 -24.99 -11.79
CA VAL A 59 -3.74 -24.38 -11.23
C VAL A 59 -4.85 -24.44 -12.28
N TYR A 60 -5.89 -25.19 -11.96
CA TYR A 60 -7.09 -25.32 -12.76
C TYR A 60 -8.27 -24.81 -11.93
N VAL A 61 -8.99 -23.82 -12.46
CA VAL A 61 -10.11 -23.21 -11.74
C VAL A 61 -11.38 -23.93 -12.19
N HIS A 62 -12.08 -24.54 -11.24
CA HIS A 62 -13.45 -25.00 -11.42
C HIS A 62 -14.38 -23.82 -11.14
N GLY A 63 -15.35 -23.57 -12.02
CA GLY A 63 -16.38 -22.57 -11.78
C GLY A 63 -17.16 -22.92 -10.52
N GLY A 64 -17.03 -22.09 -9.47
CA GLY A 64 -17.97 -22.08 -8.36
C GLY A 64 -19.35 -21.73 -8.90
N GLY A 65 -20.38 -22.48 -8.48
CA GLY A 65 -21.75 -22.23 -8.91
C GLY A 65 -22.34 -20.90 -8.39
N ASP A 66 -21.60 -20.20 -7.53
CA ASP A 66 -21.96 -18.92 -6.91
C ASP A 66 -20.86 -17.86 -7.05
N CYS A 67 -21.27 -16.63 -7.35
CA CYS A 67 -20.46 -15.41 -7.22
C CYS A 67 -20.97 -14.73 -5.94
N PRO A 68 -20.38 -15.00 -4.75
CA PRO A 68 -19.03 -14.54 -4.35
C PRO A 68 -18.11 -15.60 -3.64
N GLU A 69 -16.80 -15.33 -3.58
CA GLU A 69 -15.74 -16.26 -3.09
C GLU A 69 -15.12 -15.91 -1.72
N LYS A 70 -14.47 -16.87 -1.03
CA LYS A 70 -13.71 -16.66 0.23
C LYS A 70 -12.29 -16.11 0.05
N THR A 71 -12.18 -14.96 -0.61
CA THR A 71 -10.89 -14.33 -0.94
C THR A 71 -10.13 -13.84 0.28
N LEU A 72 -10.80 -13.24 1.28
CA LEU A 72 -10.11 -12.64 2.44
C LEU A 72 -9.48 -13.69 3.34
N THR A 73 -10.08 -14.88 3.46
CA THR A 73 -9.50 -16.03 4.15
C THR A 73 -8.18 -16.44 3.49
N GLY A 74 -8.14 -16.45 2.15
CA GLY A 74 -6.91 -16.71 1.39
C GLY A 74 -5.83 -15.66 1.64
N ILE A 75 -6.21 -14.37 1.64
CA ILE A 75 -5.29 -13.26 1.93
C ILE A 75 -4.76 -13.33 3.36
N GLN A 76 -5.64 -13.56 4.35
CA GLN A 76 -5.25 -13.74 5.74
C GLN A 76 -4.22 -14.87 5.85
N LYS A 77 -4.47 -16.01 5.19
CA LYS A 77 -3.54 -17.14 5.25
C LYS A 77 -2.20 -16.83 4.58
N ALA A 78 -2.21 -16.11 3.47
CA ALA A 78 -0.99 -15.62 2.82
C ALA A 78 -0.22 -14.67 3.74
N LEU A 79 -0.91 -13.75 4.41
CA LEU A 79 -0.31 -12.85 5.40
C LEU A 79 0.24 -13.62 6.60
N GLU A 80 -0.41 -14.66 7.12
CA GLU A 80 0.11 -15.47 8.23
C GLU A 80 1.47 -16.10 7.89
N ILE A 81 1.59 -16.68 6.70
CA ILE A 81 2.75 -17.49 6.28
C ILE A 81 3.87 -16.61 5.68
N SER A 82 3.53 -15.47 5.09
CA SER A 82 4.50 -14.58 4.46
C SER A 82 5.43 -13.90 5.47
N LEU A 83 6.64 -13.59 5.01
CA LEU A 83 7.57 -12.75 5.77
C LEU A 83 7.12 -11.28 5.71
N PRO A 84 7.58 -10.41 6.64
CA PRO A 84 7.35 -8.97 6.53
C PRO A 84 7.81 -8.42 5.17
N SER A 85 7.15 -7.35 4.70
CA SER A 85 7.44 -6.70 3.41
C SER A 85 7.29 -7.60 2.19
N SER A 86 6.41 -8.61 2.25
CA SER A 86 6.12 -9.50 1.11
C SER A 86 5.13 -8.89 0.12
N PHE A 87 5.29 -9.20 -1.16
CA PHE A 87 4.29 -8.92 -2.20
C PHE A 87 3.32 -10.10 -2.36
N ILE A 88 2.03 -9.81 -2.24
CA ILE A 88 0.93 -10.77 -2.32
C ILE A 88 0.07 -10.39 -3.51
N TYR A 89 0.05 -11.23 -4.54
CA TYR A 89 -0.80 -11.03 -5.70
C TYR A 89 -2.07 -11.87 -5.55
N VAL A 90 -3.22 -11.21 -5.63
CA VAL A 90 -4.54 -11.84 -5.49
C VAL A 90 -5.21 -11.83 -6.85
N PHE A 91 -5.48 -13.01 -7.38
CA PHE A 91 -6.17 -13.18 -8.65
C PHE A 91 -7.58 -13.69 -8.38
N THR A 92 -8.60 -12.97 -8.85
CA THR A 92 -10.01 -13.35 -8.67
C THR A 92 -10.88 -12.70 -9.74
N ASP A 93 -11.96 -13.35 -10.15
CA ASP A 93 -13.00 -12.80 -11.02
C ASP A 93 -14.31 -12.49 -10.27
N ALA A 94 -14.29 -12.62 -8.93
CA ALA A 94 -15.46 -12.52 -8.07
C ALA A 94 -15.27 -11.56 -6.87
N ARG A 95 -16.40 -11.08 -6.34
CA ARG A 95 -16.44 -10.34 -5.07
C ARG A 95 -16.16 -11.28 -3.89
N SER A 96 -15.67 -10.75 -2.79
CA SER A 96 -15.51 -11.51 -1.55
C SER A 96 -16.85 -11.68 -0.83
N LYS A 97 -17.10 -12.86 -0.27
CA LYS A 97 -18.20 -13.11 0.68
C LYS A 97 -17.80 -13.08 2.15
N ASP A 98 -16.50 -13.11 2.41
CA ASP A 98 -15.88 -13.06 3.73
C ASP A 98 -15.30 -11.67 4.06
N TYR A 99 -15.96 -10.62 3.57
CA TYR A 99 -15.53 -9.22 3.76
C TYR A 99 -15.56 -8.76 5.21
N ASP A 100 -16.22 -9.49 6.12
CA ASP A 100 -16.16 -9.24 7.57
C ASP A 100 -14.74 -9.38 8.15
N LEU A 101 -13.83 -10.06 7.45
CA LEU A 101 -12.41 -10.17 7.82
C LEU A 101 -11.59 -8.90 7.49
N GLU A 102 -12.22 -7.85 6.94
CA GLU A 102 -11.56 -6.61 6.51
C GLU A 102 -10.57 -6.09 7.55
N ASP A 103 -11.04 -5.81 8.78
CA ASP A 103 -10.20 -5.23 9.84
C ASP A 103 -9.03 -6.14 10.22
N THR A 104 -9.25 -7.46 10.22
CA THR A 104 -8.20 -8.44 10.55
C THR A 104 -7.10 -8.42 9.49
N VAL A 105 -7.48 -8.48 8.21
CA VAL A 105 -6.55 -8.44 7.08
C VAL A 105 -5.80 -7.10 7.04
N LEU A 106 -6.49 -5.98 7.24
CA LEU A 106 -5.88 -4.65 7.28
C LEU A 106 -4.86 -4.51 8.41
N ASN A 107 -5.18 -5.01 9.61
CA ASN A 107 -4.24 -4.99 10.74
C ASN A 107 -2.99 -5.84 10.44
N MET A 108 -3.15 -7.04 9.86
CA MET A 108 -2.02 -7.90 9.48
C MET A 108 -1.13 -7.27 8.39
N ILE A 109 -1.74 -6.60 7.41
CA ILE A 109 -1.02 -5.84 6.37
C ILE A 109 -0.17 -4.75 7.01
N GLN A 110 -0.75 -3.99 7.94
CA GLN A 110 -0.05 -2.91 8.65
C GLN A 110 1.07 -3.47 9.53
N GLU A 111 0.84 -4.57 10.23
CA GLU A 111 1.85 -5.20 11.09
C GLU A 111 3.03 -5.74 10.29
N LYS A 112 2.75 -6.45 9.19
CA LYS A 112 3.79 -7.05 8.34
C LYS A 112 4.39 -6.08 7.33
N GLN A 113 3.80 -4.89 7.16
CA GLN A 113 4.15 -3.96 6.07
C GLN A 113 4.14 -4.66 4.70
N SER A 114 3.27 -5.65 4.52
CA SER A 114 3.15 -6.45 3.29
C SER A 114 2.19 -5.81 2.32
N SER A 115 2.34 -6.15 1.04
CA SER A 115 1.68 -5.46 -0.06
C SER A 115 0.72 -6.38 -0.78
N VAL A 116 -0.53 -5.96 -0.99
CA VAL A 116 -1.57 -6.79 -1.62
C VAL A 116 -2.03 -6.15 -2.92
N VAL A 117 -1.73 -6.83 -4.03
CA VAL A 117 -2.06 -6.38 -5.38
C VAL A 117 -3.16 -7.25 -5.94
N PHE A 118 -4.33 -6.68 -6.17
CA PHE A 118 -5.45 -7.36 -6.81
C PHE A 118 -5.33 -7.29 -8.33
N VAL A 119 -5.43 -8.45 -8.97
CA VAL A 119 -5.57 -8.62 -10.42
C VAL A 119 -6.94 -9.21 -10.66
N MET A 120 -7.90 -8.35 -10.97
CA MET A 120 -9.31 -8.73 -11.12
C MET A 120 -9.75 -8.75 -12.57
N THR A 121 -10.45 -9.81 -12.96
CA THR A 121 -11.08 -9.95 -14.28
C THR A 121 -12.61 -9.90 -14.22
N GLY A 122 -13.22 -9.78 -13.04
CA GLY A 122 -14.67 -9.69 -12.86
C GLY A 122 -15.05 -9.07 -11.51
N ASP A 123 -16.32 -8.68 -11.36
CA ASP A 123 -16.83 -7.92 -10.21
C ASP A 123 -18.24 -8.35 -9.74
N CYS A 124 -18.72 -9.52 -10.21
CA CYS A 124 -20.10 -10.00 -10.08
C CYS A 124 -21.19 -8.96 -10.40
N GLY A 125 -20.91 -7.94 -11.25
CA GLY A 125 -21.89 -6.95 -11.70
C GLY A 125 -22.29 -5.88 -10.68
N ASN A 126 -21.68 -5.82 -9.49
CA ASN A 126 -22.00 -4.79 -8.49
C ASN A 126 -20.78 -4.40 -7.62
N ARG A 127 -20.09 -3.34 -8.07
CA ARG A 127 -18.91 -2.75 -7.41
C ARG A 127 -19.20 -1.87 -6.19
N THR A 128 -20.46 -1.52 -5.91
CA THR A 128 -20.78 -0.75 -4.69
C THR A 128 -20.96 -1.66 -3.47
N HIS A 129 -21.05 -2.97 -3.69
CA HIS A 129 -21.18 -3.96 -2.62
C HIS A 129 -19.95 -3.99 -1.71
N PRO A 130 -20.12 -4.17 -0.39
CA PRO A 130 -19.01 -4.26 0.58
C PRO A 130 -17.93 -5.27 0.17
N GLY A 131 -18.33 -6.44 -0.33
CA GLY A 131 -17.42 -7.47 -0.84
C GLY A 131 -16.54 -7.10 -2.03
N PHE A 132 -16.84 -6.00 -2.74
CA PHE A 132 -15.92 -5.43 -3.74
C PHE A 132 -15.12 -4.26 -3.15
N ARG A 133 -15.78 -3.38 -2.38
CA ARG A 133 -15.14 -2.23 -1.71
C ARG A 133 -14.03 -2.65 -0.75
N VAL A 134 -14.12 -3.85 -0.16
CA VAL A 134 -13.06 -4.41 0.69
C VAL A 134 -11.74 -4.60 -0.09
N TYR A 135 -11.79 -4.98 -1.36
CA TYR A 135 -10.59 -5.11 -2.19
C TYR A 135 -9.97 -3.75 -2.47
N GLU A 136 -10.78 -2.74 -2.75
CA GLU A 136 -10.31 -1.37 -2.92
C GLU A 136 -9.58 -0.89 -1.66
N LYS A 137 -10.19 -1.06 -0.49
CA LYS A 137 -9.59 -0.70 0.80
C LYS A 137 -8.31 -1.48 1.10
N ILE A 138 -8.29 -2.80 0.92
CA ILE A 138 -7.11 -3.64 1.14
C ILE A 138 -6.00 -3.26 0.16
N ALA A 139 -6.32 -3.14 -1.14
CA ALA A 139 -5.37 -2.71 -2.16
C ALA A 139 -4.72 -1.41 -1.74
N ALA A 140 -5.50 -0.51 -1.14
CA ALA A 140 -4.95 0.73 -0.65
C ALA A 140 -4.18 0.68 0.65
N ALA A 141 -4.62 -0.11 1.61
CA ALA A 141 -3.87 -0.22 2.85
C ALA A 141 -2.49 -0.88 2.65
N SER A 142 -2.26 -1.54 1.52
CA SER A 142 -1.13 -2.44 1.27
C SER A 142 -0.29 -2.09 0.03
N PHE A 143 -0.02 -0.80 -0.20
CA PHE A 143 0.78 -0.38 -1.36
C PHE A 143 2.28 -0.62 -1.14
N GLY A 144 2.83 -1.71 -1.65
CA GLY A 144 4.28 -1.93 -1.60
C GLY A 144 5.10 -0.88 -2.35
N GLN A 145 6.31 -0.64 -1.83
CA GLN A 145 7.29 0.35 -2.29
C GLN A 145 6.79 1.81 -2.25
N VAL A 146 7.73 2.76 -2.25
CA VAL A 146 7.40 4.16 -1.96
C VAL A 146 6.51 4.75 -3.04
N HIS A 147 5.29 5.12 -2.63
CA HIS A 147 4.25 5.51 -3.55
C HIS A 147 4.34 7.00 -3.85
N MET A 148 4.07 7.40 -5.10
CA MET A 148 4.00 8.81 -5.47
C MET A 148 2.56 9.28 -5.58
N LEU A 149 1.65 8.48 -6.15
CA LEU A 149 0.25 8.86 -6.32
C LEU A 149 -0.65 7.64 -6.48
N TYR A 150 -1.64 7.51 -5.60
CA TYR A 150 -2.77 6.59 -5.76
C TYR A 150 -4.06 7.40 -5.87
N GLU A 151 -4.87 7.11 -6.87
CA GLU A 151 -6.14 7.81 -7.03
C GLU A 151 -7.19 6.91 -7.67
N VAL A 152 -8.34 6.78 -7.00
CA VAL A 152 -9.53 6.11 -7.53
C VAL A 152 -10.53 7.16 -7.98
N ARG A 153 -11.00 7.03 -9.22
CA ARG A 153 -11.99 7.92 -9.84
C ARG A 153 -13.28 7.18 -10.14
N GLU A 154 -14.39 7.74 -9.66
CA GLU A 154 -15.74 7.22 -9.88
C GLU A 154 -16.38 7.74 -11.19
N ARG A 155 -15.73 8.68 -11.89
CA ARG A 155 -16.20 9.28 -13.15
C ARG A 155 -15.04 9.36 -14.14
N GLY A 156 -15.37 9.25 -15.43
CA GLY A 156 -14.41 9.50 -16.51
C GLY A 156 -14.08 10.99 -16.69
N GLY A 157 -13.17 11.24 -17.62
CA GLY A 157 -12.69 12.55 -18.03
C GLY A 157 -11.18 12.54 -18.26
N THR A 158 -10.69 13.65 -18.80
CA THR A 158 -9.24 13.90 -18.86
C THR A 158 -8.77 14.50 -17.55
N VAL A 159 -7.76 13.89 -16.93
CA VAL A 159 -7.15 14.37 -15.68
C VAL A 159 -5.67 14.59 -15.91
N ILE A 160 -5.18 15.73 -15.42
CA ILE A 160 -3.75 16.07 -15.45
C ILE A 160 -3.23 16.01 -14.02
N ARG A 161 -2.11 15.32 -13.83
CA ARG A 161 -1.40 15.18 -12.56
C ARG A 161 0.06 15.51 -12.75
N ASN A 162 0.59 16.35 -11.87
CA ASN A 162 2.01 16.64 -11.82
C ASN A 162 2.66 15.69 -10.82
N ILE A 163 3.76 15.06 -11.22
CA ILE A 163 4.57 14.20 -10.36
C ILE A 163 6.00 14.74 -10.32
N SER A 164 6.59 14.72 -9.13
CA SER A 164 7.96 15.19 -8.91
C SER A 164 8.91 14.00 -8.92
N VAL A 165 9.87 14.03 -9.86
CA VAL A 165 10.92 13.04 -10.02
C VAL A 165 12.23 13.65 -9.52
N ASP A 166 12.82 13.06 -8.50
CA ASP A 166 14.15 13.44 -7.98
C ASP A 166 15.28 12.81 -8.79
N LYS A 167 16.49 13.31 -8.55
CA LYS A 167 17.71 12.86 -9.22
C LYS A 167 18.02 11.38 -9.06
N HIS A 168 17.65 10.79 -7.92
CA HIS A 168 18.01 9.41 -7.59
C HIS A 168 16.90 8.41 -7.90
N MET A 169 15.90 8.83 -8.70
CA MET A 169 14.88 7.93 -9.20
C MET A 169 15.43 7.08 -10.35
N THR A 170 15.39 5.77 -10.18
CA THR A 170 15.90 4.79 -11.14
C THR A 170 14.78 4.13 -11.95
N GLU A 171 13.56 4.11 -11.40
CA GLU A 171 12.39 3.64 -12.13
C GLU A 171 11.15 4.43 -11.74
N LEU A 172 10.35 4.80 -12.75
CA LEU A 172 9.02 5.37 -12.58
C LEU A 172 8.03 4.45 -13.30
N THR A 173 7.13 3.85 -12.54
CA THR A 173 6.09 2.96 -13.06
C THR A 173 4.71 3.58 -12.87
N LEU A 174 3.96 3.70 -13.96
CA LEU A 174 2.59 4.17 -13.97
C LEU A 174 1.67 3.04 -14.40
N SER A 175 0.61 2.83 -13.63
CA SER A 175 -0.44 1.86 -13.93
C SER A 175 -1.78 2.57 -13.95
N LEU A 176 -2.48 2.48 -15.07
CA LEU A 176 -3.84 2.94 -15.25
C LEU A 176 -4.73 1.72 -15.48
N SER A 177 -5.72 1.53 -14.61
CA SER A 177 -6.69 0.43 -14.71
C SER A 177 -8.09 1.00 -14.83
N GLY A 178 -8.76 0.69 -15.93
CA GLY A 178 -10.12 1.15 -16.23
C GLY A 178 -11.14 0.03 -16.21
N ASP A 179 -12.40 0.38 -16.44
CA ASP A 179 -13.47 -0.59 -16.63
C ASP A 179 -13.28 -1.39 -17.94
N LYS A 180 -13.83 -2.61 -18.00
CA LYS A 180 -13.79 -3.44 -19.21
C LYS A 180 -14.46 -2.77 -20.41
N ASP A 181 -15.45 -1.91 -20.17
CA ASP A 181 -16.15 -1.20 -21.26
C ASP A 181 -15.43 0.09 -21.73
N ASP A 182 -14.24 0.40 -21.20
CA ASP A 182 -13.51 1.63 -21.48
C ASP A 182 -12.35 1.44 -22.49
N GLU A 183 -12.35 0.31 -23.22
CA GLU A 183 -11.17 -0.20 -23.96
C GLU A 183 -10.59 0.78 -24.99
N ASP A 184 -11.44 1.54 -25.68
CA ASP A 184 -11.02 2.43 -26.78
C ASP A 184 -10.61 3.84 -26.32
N ILE A 185 -10.91 4.21 -25.07
CA ILE A 185 -10.73 5.57 -24.55
C ILE A 185 -9.69 5.62 -23.43
N LEU A 186 -9.46 4.51 -22.73
CA LEU A 186 -8.49 4.40 -21.65
C LEU A 186 -7.06 4.62 -22.18
N ASP A 187 -6.51 5.80 -21.94
CA ASP A 187 -5.17 6.15 -22.37
C ASP A 187 -4.40 6.91 -21.30
N ILE A 188 -3.08 6.75 -21.34
CA ILE A 188 -2.13 7.46 -20.50
C ILE A 188 -1.05 8.09 -21.39
N THR A 189 -0.91 9.40 -21.24
CA THR A 189 0.06 10.22 -21.97
C THR A 189 0.96 10.94 -20.98
N LEU A 190 2.26 11.00 -21.29
CA LEU A 190 3.26 11.63 -20.45
C LEU A 190 3.85 12.86 -21.13
N LYS A 191 4.10 13.90 -20.34
CA LYS A 191 5.00 15.00 -20.69
C LYS A 191 6.21 15.00 -19.79
N ASP A 192 7.38 15.09 -20.41
CA ASP A 192 8.65 15.24 -19.73
C ASP A 192 8.75 16.61 -19.03
N PRO A 193 9.75 16.84 -18.16
CA PRO A 193 9.95 18.12 -17.48
C PRO A 193 10.19 19.32 -18.41
N SER A 194 10.53 19.08 -19.68
CA SER A 194 10.64 20.11 -20.72
C SER A 194 9.33 20.41 -21.44
N GLY A 195 8.24 19.73 -21.06
CA GLY A 195 6.90 19.90 -21.63
C GLY A 195 6.65 19.13 -22.93
N ARG A 196 7.59 18.28 -23.35
CA ARG A 196 7.46 17.48 -24.57
C ARG A 196 6.72 16.19 -24.27
N PHE A 197 5.84 15.79 -25.18
CA PHE A 197 5.19 14.49 -25.10
C PHE A 197 6.22 13.37 -25.23
N THR A 198 6.18 12.41 -24.30
CA THR A 198 7.05 11.23 -24.36
C THR A 198 6.51 10.26 -25.40
N ASP A 199 7.33 9.89 -26.38
CA ASP A 199 6.94 8.92 -27.41
C ASP A 199 6.74 7.53 -26.79
N LYS A 200 5.60 6.89 -27.09
CA LYS A 200 5.26 5.53 -26.66
C LYS A 200 6.35 4.50 -27.01
N ASN A 201 7.08 4.76 -28.09
CA ASN A 201 8.15 3.92 -28.57
C ASN A 201 9.39 3.89 -27.65
N ILE A 202 9.59 4.93 -26.83
CA ILE A 202 10.77 5.05 -25.96
C ILE A 202 10.63 4.09 -24.77
N TYR A 203 9.51 4.19 -24.04
CA TYR A 203 9.28 3.34 -22.88
C TYR A 203 8.85 1.90 -23.21
N SER A 204 8.33 1.64 -24.42
CA SER A 204 8.00 0.28 -24.85
C SER A 204 9.22 -0.62 -25.09
N ARG A 205 10.40 -0.03 -25.38
CA ARG A 205 11.63 -0.79 -25.67
C ARG A 205 12.48 -1.12 -24.44
N GLU A 206 12.32 -0.38 -23.34
CA GLU A 206 13.32 -0.35 -22.26
C GLU A 206 12.96 -1.10 -20.97
N GLY A 207 11.78 -1.69 -20.82
CA GLY A 207 11.46 -2.35 -19.54
C GLY A 207 10.12 -3.07 -19.39
N GLY A 208 9.35 -3.20 -20.47
CA GLY A 208 8.05 -3.87 -20.47
C GLY A 208 6.90 -2.91 -20.23
N THR A 209 6.33 -2.40 -21.31
CA THR A 209 4.98 -1.87 -21.29
C THR A 209 3.97 -3.01 -21.28
N ILE A 210 2.89 -2.82 -20.52
CA ILE A 210 1.71 -3.66 -20.65
C ILE A 210 0.62 -2.77 -21.19
N ASP A 211 0.30 -2.94 -22.47
CA ASP A 211 -0.81 -2.27 -23.11
C ASP A 211 -1.93 -3.29 -23.34
N LEU A 212 -2.77 -3.46 -22.31
CA LEU A 212 -3.98 -4.27 -22.39
C LEU A 212 -5.19 -3.36 -22.56
N LYS A 213 -6.32 -3.94 -22.96
CA LYS A 213 -7.59 -3.23 -23.18
C LYS A 213 -8.01 -2.36 -21.98
N ASN A 214 -7.95 -2.92 -20.78
CA ASN A 214 -8.39 -2.27 -19.53
C ASN A 214 -7.24 -1.91 -18.57
N VAL A 215 -5.99 -2.21 -18.93
CA VAL A 215 -4.82 -1.92 -18.08
C VAL A 215 -3.69 -1.39 -18.94
N LYS A 216 -3.23 -0.19 -18.64
CA LYS A 216 -2.03 0.42 -19.21
C LYS A 216 -0.95 0.47 -18.15
N LEU A 217 0.20 -0.11 -18.41
CA LEU A 217 1.39 -0.03 -17.57
C LEU A 217 2.53 0.57 -18.38
N ILE A 218 3.03 1.69 -17.92
CA ILE A 218 4.24 2.34 -18.44
C ILE A 218 5.32 2.22 -17.39
N ARG A 219 6.49 1.73 -17.80
CA ARG A 219 7.70 1.75 -16.99
C ARG A 219 8.74 2.60 -17.68
N LEU A 220 9.21 3.63 -16.99
CA LEU A 220 10.30 4.50 -17.39
C LEU A 220 11.51 4.15 -16.54
N LYS A 221 12.61 3.80 -17.19
CA LYS A 221 13.89 3.59 -16.53
C LYS A 221 14.67 4.91 -16.54
N ASP A 222 15.34 5.22 -15.43
CA ASP A 222 16.19 6.40 -15.28
C ASP A 222 15.50 7.70 -15.76
N PRO A 223 14.28 8.02 -15.25
CA PRO A 223 13.52 9.17 -15.71
C PRO A 223 14.27 10.49 -15.46
N GLN A 224 14.13 11.45 -16.38
CA GLN A 224 14.71 12.78 -16.20
C GLN A 224 14.17 13.45 -14.92
N PRO A 225 15.03 14.02 -14.06
CA PRO A 225 14.57 14.73 -12.87
C PRO A 225 13.76 15.97 -13.21
N GLY A 226 12.76 16.28 -12.39
CA GLY A 226 11.85 17.41 -12.55
C GLY A 226 10.38 17.04 -12.48
N THR A 227 9.53 17.97 -12.90
CA THR A 227 8.07 17.81 -12.82
C THR A 227 7.54 17.20 -14.11
N TRP A 228 7.09 15.96 -14.03
CA TRP A 228 6.40 15.28 -15.14
C TRP A 228 4.90 15.54 -15.07
N GLN A 229 4.25 15.60 -16.24
CA GLN A 229 2.79 15.63 -16.31
C GLN A 229 2.25 14.30 -16.81
N VAL A 230 1.38 13.71 -16.01
CA VAL A 230 0.64 12.50 -16.34
C VAL A 230 -0.76 12.90 -16.73
N ILE A 231 -1.13 12.60 -17.97
CA ILE A 231 -2.42 12.93 -18.55
C ILE A 231 -3.16 11.61 -18.75
N THR A 232 -4.23 11.40 -18.01
CA THR A 232 -5.09 10.21 -18.17
C THR A 232 -6.37 10.59 -18.86
N ASN A 233 -6.84 9.71 -19.74
CA ASN A 233 -8.13 9.81 -20.38
C ASN A 233 -8.91 8.52 -20.16
N SER A 234 -10.19 8.63 -19.84
CA SER A 234 -11.07 7.50 -19.51
C SER A 234 -12.53 7.95 -19.60
N ARG A 235 -13.45 7.11 -20.06
CA ARG A 235 -14.90 7.39 -20.07
C ARG A 235 -15.57 6.99 -18.77
N LEU A 236 -15.02 5.99 -18.08
CA LEU A 236 -15.61 5.36 -16.91
C LEU A 236 -14.72 5.56 -15.68
N LYS A 237 -15.04 4.81 -14.63
CA LYS A 237 -14.20 4.74 -13.44
C LYS A 237 -12.84 4.14 -13.80
N HIS A 238 -11.80 4.71 -13.20
CA HIS A 238 -10.44 4.24 -13.38
C HIS A 238 -9.64 4.47 -12.12
N THR A 239 -8.56 3.71 -11.99
CA THR A 239 -7.57 3.85 -10.93
C THR A 239 -6.23 4.15 -11.56
N ILE A 240 -5.59 5.24 -11.14
CA ILE A 240 -4.21 5.55 -11.49
C ILE A 240 -3.32 5.24 -10.29
N ARG A 241 -2.18 4.61 -10.56
CA ARG A 241 -1.14 4.30 -9.60
C ARG A 241 0.20 4.73 -10.17
N ILE A 242 0.97 5.49 -9.41
CA ILE A 242 2.29 5.96 -9.78
C ILE A 242 3.27 5.56 -8.68
N PHE A 243 4.26 4.77 -9.09
CA PHE A 243 5.29 4.20 -8.23
C PHE A 243 6.65 4.71 -8.65
N GLY A 244 7.50 5.01 -7.67
CA GLY A 244 8.89 5.32 -7.91
C GLY A 244 9.79 4.36 -7.19
N HIS A 245 10.81 3.90 -7.88
CA HIS A 245 11.97 3.30 -7.26
C HIS A 245 13.11 4.33 -7.26
N GLY A 246 13.63 4.63 -6.08
CA GLY A 246 14.73 5.57 -5.90
C GLY A 246 15.38 5.40 -4.53
N THR A 247 16.50 6.08 -4.30
CA THR A 247 17.26 5.96 -3.05
C THR A 247 16.67 6.77 -1.90
N ILE A 248 16.03 7.90 -2.21
CA ILE A 248 15.31 8.71 -1.22
C ILE A 248 14.09 7.94 -0.76
N ASP A 249 14.05 7.60 0.53
CA ASP A 249 12.94 6.90 1.19
C ASP A 249 12.86 7.39 2.64
N PHE A 250 11.86 6.94 3.39
CA PHE A 250 11.72 7.27 4.79
C PHE A 250 11.10 6.14 5.61
N LYS A 251 11.53 6.06 6.87
CA LYS A 251 10.79 5.36 7.92
C LYS A 251 10.01 6.38 8.73
N TYR A 252 8.88 5.98 9.27
CA TYR A 252 8.07 6.85 10.12
C TYR A 252 7.70 6.14 11.42
N GLY A 253 7.32 6.93 12.42
CA GLY A 253 6.79 6.42 13.68
C GLY A 253 6.14 7.52 14.51
N PHE A 254 5.30 7.10 15.44
CA PHE A 254 4.48 7.95 16.29
C PHE A 254 4.95 7.87 17.74
N GLY A 255 4.87 9.00 18.45
CA GLY A 255 5.19 9.09 19.86
C GLY A 255 4.35 10.13 20.57
N THR A 256 4.04 9.93 21.85
CA THR A 256 3.40 10.95 22.70
C THR A 256 4.34 12.10 23.05
N ARG A 257 5.63 11.94 22.73
CA ARG A 257 6.71 12.92 22.82
C ARG A 257 7.70 12.68 21.69
N LEU A 258 8.59 13.64 21.45
CA LEU A 258 9.72 13.44 20.55
C LEU A 258 10.67 12.37 21.11
N LEU A 259 11.21 11.54 20.21
CA LEU A 259 12.13 10.45 20.51
C LEU A 259 13.43 10.66 19.74
N ASP A 260 14.56 10.29 20.35
CA ASP A 260 15.87 10.41 19.71
C ASP A 260 16.13 9.35 18.63
N ARG A 261 15.34 8.28 18.64
CA ARG A 261 15.49 7.11 17.79
C ARG A 261 14.13 6.67 17.28
N ILE A 262 14.02 6.45 15.97
CA ILE A 262 12.77 6.06 15.34
C ILE A 262 12.37 4.63 15.70
N GLU A 263 13.31 3.79 16.10
CA GLU A 263 13.08 2.41 16.55
C GLU A 263 12.29 2.34 17.87
N LEU A 264 12.26 3.44 18.63
CA LEU A 264 11.47 3.56 19.85
C LEU A 264 10.04 4.07 19.58
N ALA A 265 9.77 4.52 18.36
CA ALA A 265 8.47 5.04 17.98
C ALA A 265 7.50 3.90 17.69
N HIS A 266 6.21 4.15 17.93
CA HIS A 266 5.16 3.20 17.59
C HIS A 266 4.80 3.31 16.11
N PRO A 267 4.50 2.21 15.42
CA PRO A 267 4.10 2.25 14.01
C PRO A 267 2.75 2.93 13.78
N ARG A 268 1.93 3.03 14.83
CA ARG A 268 0.59 3.60 14.80
C ARG A 268 0.40 4.57 15.98
N PRO A 269 -0.34 5.68 15.81
CA PRO A 269 -0.61 6.60 16.90
C PRO A 269 -1.80 6.14 17.73
N ILE A 270 -1.91 6.68 18.95
CA ILE A 270 -3.03 6.44 19.84
C ILE A 270 -4.19 7.38 19.49
N SER A 271 -5.40 6.82 19.36
CA SER A 271 -6.60 7.60 19.02
C SER A 271 -6.95 8.60 20.13
N ASN A 272 -7.41 9.79 19.74
CA ASN A 272 -7.83 10.89 20.64
C ASN A 272 -6.74 11.40 21.60
N GLN A 273 -5.46 11.18 21.31
CA GLN A 273 -4.34 11.72 22.09
C GLN A 273 -3.40 12.51 21.18
N ASN A 274 -2.75 13.53 21.75
CA ASN A 274 -1.71 14.25 21.04
C ASN A 274 -0.53 13.33 20.73
N SER A 275 -0.13 13.31 19.47
CA SER A 275 0.98 12.52 18.95
C SER A 275 1.89 13.39 18.11
N TYR A 276 3.18 13.09 18.18
CA TYR A 276 4.17 13.52 17.21
C TYR A 276 4.30 12.44 16.14
N LEU A 277 4.49 12.88 14.90
CA LEU A 277 4.91 12.00 13.80
C LEU A 277 6.36 12.33 13.50
N MET A 278 7.22 11.34 13.63
CA MET A 278 8.64 11.41 13.31
C MET A 278 8.90 10.65 12.02
N VAL A 279 9.77 11.20 11.18
CA VAL A 279 10.14 10.69 9.88
C VAL A 279 11.67 10.66 9.81
N ASN A 280 12.26 9.48 9.60
CA ASN A 280 13.69 9.33 9.40
C ASN A 280 13.95 9.08 7.91
N MET A 281 14.54 10.06 7.24
CA MET A 281 14.87 10.01 5.83
C MET A 281 16.10 9.13 5.59
N THR A 282 16.07 8.33 4.54
CA THR A 282 17.19 7.55 4.04
C THR A 282 17.48 7.93 2.60
N GLY A 283 18.76 7.99 2.21
CA GLY A 283 19.15 8.36 0.83
C GLY A 283 18.96 9.84 0.48
N LEU A 284 18.43 10.67 1.39
CA LEU A 284 18.39 12.12 1.23
C LEU A 284 19.75 12.73 1.57
N ILE A 285 20.47 13.18 0.53
CA ILE A 285 21.83 13.71 0.65
C ILE A 285 21.76 15.22 0.94
N PRO A 286 22.49 15.75 1.95
CA PRO A 286 22.60 17.19 2.16
C PRO A 286 23.20 17.92 0.93
N PRO A 287 22.71 19.11 0.54
CA PRO A 287 21.78 19.99 1.26
C PRO A 287 20.28 19.69 1.04
N GLY A 288 19.90 18.50 0.57
CA GLY A 288 18.50 18.10 0.44
C GLY A 288 17.74 18.17 1.77
N THR A 289 16.44 18.49 1.70
CA THR A 289 15.59 18.72 2.87
C THR A 289 14.23 18.06 2.72
N ALA A 290 13.63 17.65 3.83
CA ALA A 290 12.18 17.46 3.92
C ALA A 290 11.55 18.77 4.42
N ASN A 291 10.52 19.25 3.74
CA ASN A 291 9.90 20.55 3.98
C ASN A 291 8.46 20.42 4.49
N GLU A 292 7.72 19.43 4.01
CA GLU A 292 6.32 19.22 4.37
C GLU A 292 6.11 17.75 4.70
N ILE A 293 5.43 17.49 5.83
CA ILE A 293 4.88 16.17 6.14
C ILE A 293 3.36 16.33 6.20
N ALA A 294 2.67 15.50 5.41
CA ALA A 294 1.22 15.52 5.29
C ALA A 294 0.62 14.14 5.57
N LEU A 295 -0.64 14.12 6.00
CA LEU A 295 -1.47 12.94 6.10
C LEU A 295 -2.50 12.98 4.97
N LEU A 296 -2.62 11.89 4.23
CA LEU A 296 -3.54 11.75 3.10
C LEU A 296 -4.65 10.76 3.44
N ASP A 297 -5.86 11.00 2.94
CA ASP A 297 -6.91 9.98 2.93
C ASP A 297 -6.68 8.91 1.83
N TYR A 298 -7.60 7.95 1.74
CA TYR A 298 -7.62 6.91 0.71
C TYR A 298 -7.66 7.45 -0.74
N TYR A 299 -8.23 8.64 -0.95
CA TYR A 299 -8.41 9.25 -2.27
C TYR A 299 -7.23 10.16 -2.65
N GLY A 300 -6.21 10.27 -1.79
CA GLY A 300 -5.05 11.12 -1.99
C GLY A 300 -5.28 12.59 -1.60
N ASN A 301 -6.38 12.90 -0.90
CA ASN A 301 -6.62 14.25 -0.39
C ASN A 301 -5.84 14.47 0.91
N ILE A 302 -5.23 15.64 1.05
CA ILE A 302 -4.56 16.05 2.29
C ILE A 302 -5.62 16.31 3.36
N ILE A 303 -5.55 15.55 4.47
CA ILE A 303 -6.43 15.71 5.64
C ILE A 303 -5.75 16.46 6.78
N TYR A 304 -4.41 16.48 6.79
CA TYR A 304 -3.59 17.27 7.71
C TYR A 304 -2.22 17.50 7.08
N SER A 305 -1.61 18.66 7.26
CA SER A 305 -0.24 18.91 6.86
C SER A 305 0.42 19.94 7.77
N ASP A 306 1.73 19.84 7.90
CA ASP A 306 2.54 20.77 8.68
C ASP A 306 3.97 20.85 8.13
N GLU A 307 4.69 21.91 8.50
CA GLU A 307 6.09 22.11 8.09
C GLU A 307 7.01 21.12 8.83
N ALA A 308 7.84 20.41 8.07
CA ALA A 308 8.74 19.42 8.62
C ALA A 308 9.87 20.08 9.42
N THR A 309 9.93 19.82 10.73
CA THR A 309 10.99 20.35 11.59
C THR A 309 12.13 19.34 11.75
N ILE A 310 13.37 19.77 11.49
CA ILE A 310 14.55 18.92 11.67
C ILE A 310 14.84 18.65 13.16
N TYR A 311 15.17 17.41 13.49
CA TYR A 311 15.54 17.03 14.85
C TYR A 311 16.98 17.44 15.16
N ARG A 312 17.19 18.17 16.25
CA ARG A 312 18.48 18.85 16.54
C ARG A 312 19.69 17.92 16.58
N SER A 313 19.53 16.68 17.05
CA SER A 313 20.62 15.72 17.18
C SER A 313 20.76 14.77 15.98
N ASN A 314 19.81 14.78 15.04
CA ASN A 314 19.84 13.90 13.87
C ASN A 314 19.33 14.64 12.62
N GLN A 315 20.27 14.98 11.73
CA GLN A 315 20.01 15.76 10.51
C GLN A 315 19.13 15.05 9.48
N HIS A 316 18.89 13.74 9.61
CA HIS A 316 18.02 12.97 8.72
C HIS A 316 16.63 12.73 9.31
N MET A 317 16.41 13.15 10.57
CA MET A 317 15.15 12.96 11.26
C MET A 317 14.36 14.26 11.30
N TYR A 318 13.11 14.18 10.88
CA TYR A 318 12.15 15.27 10.84
C TYR A 318 10.94 14.91 11.67
N PHE A 319 10.17 15.89 12.10
CA PHE A 319 8.91 15.64 12.79
C PHE A 319 7.89 16.74 12.53
N ILE A 320 6.62 16.39 12.79
CA ILE A 320 5.50 17.32 12.90
C ILE A 320 4.69 17.03 14.18
N GLY A 321 3.91 18.02 14.61
CA GLY A 321 3.03 17.92 15.76
C GLY A 321 3.51 18.71 17.00
N PRO A 322 2.80 18.57 18.13
CA PRO A 322 1.80 17.53 18.38
C PRO A 322 0.48 17.76 17.64
N PHE A 323 -0.19 16.69 17.23
CA PHE A 323 -1.54 16.72 16.64
C PHE A 323 -2.38 15.55 17.14
N VAL A 324 -3.71 15.68 17.03
CA VAL A 324 -4.62 14.56 17.28
C VAL A 324 -4.77 13.75 15.99
N PRO A 325 -4.42 12.44 15.98
CA PRO A 325 -4.50 11.61 14.79
C PRO A 325 -5.90 11.60 14.16
N PRO A 326 -6.00 11.68 12.83
CA PRO A 326 -7.28 11.57 12.14
C PRO A 326 -8.01 10.26 12.46
N LYS A 327 -9.34 10.31 12.36
CA LYS A 327 -10.17 9.10 12.39
C LYS A 327 -10.07 8.38 11.05
N GLY A 328 -10.10 7.05 11.08
CA GLY A 328 -9.98 6.22 9.88
C GLY A 328 -8.52 5.95 9.48
N LEU A 329 -8.34 5.53 8.23
CA LEU A 329 -7.04 5.21 7.65
C LEU A 329 -6.47 6.42 6.92
N PHE A 330 -5.17 6.63 7.03
CA PHE A 330 -4.45 7.70 6.35
C PHE A 330 -3.02 7.30 5.98
N PHE A 331 -2.42 7.95 4.98
CA PHE A 331 -1.02 7.74 4.59
C PHE A 331 -0.15 8.89 5.05
N VAL A 332 1.10 8.61 5.41
CA VAL A 332 2.11 9.65 5.60
C VAL A 332 2.71 10.00 4.25
N GLN A 333 2.73 11.28 3.92
CA GLN A 333 3.41 11.85 2.76
C GLN A 333 4.54 12.76 3.25
N VAL A 334 5.69 12.68 2.60
CA VAL A 334 6.84 13.55 2.80
C VAL A 334 7.17 14.21 1.47
N LYS A 335 7.33 15.53 1.49
CA LYS A 335 7.78 16.32 0.34
C LYS A 335 8.98 17.15 0.71
N GLY A 336 9.82 17.40 -0.27
CA GLY A 336 11.01 18.21 -0.10
C GLY A 336 11.81 18.35 -1.37
N PHE A 337 13.09 18.64 -1.22
CA PHE A 337 14.03 18.82 -2.31
C PHE A 337 15.27 17.96 -2.11
N ASP A 338 15.80 17.39 -3.18
CA ASP A 338 17.09 16.68 -3.16
C ASP A 338 18.28 17.66 -3.15
N GLU A 339 19.50 17.14 -3.20
CA GLU A 339 20.72 17.95 -3.14
C GLU A 339 20.88 18.91 -4.34
N ASP A 340 20.21 18.62 -5.46
CA ASP A 340 20.23 19.39 -6.70
C ASP A 340 18.98 20.30 -6.85
N LYS A 341 18.16 20.37 -5.79
CA LYS A 341 16.91 21.16 -5.73
C LYS A 341 15.78 20.63 -6.62
N TYR A 342 15.81 19.36 -7.03
CA TYR A 342 14.63 18.73 -7.60
C TYR A 342 13.66 18.36 -6.50
N ALA A 343 12.38 18.69 -6.70
CA ALA A 343 11.34 18.32 -5.78
C ALA A 343 11.19 16.79 -5.75
N TYR A 344 10.94 16.23 -4.58
CA TYR A 344 10.55 14.85 -4.41
C TYR A 344 9.26 14.74 -3.60
N GLN A 345 8.56 13.64 -3.83
CA GLN A 345 7.44 13.22 -3.01
C GLN A 345 7.57 11.74 -2.73
N ARG A 346 7.31 11.36 -1.48
CA ARG A 346 7.26 9.97 -1.01
C ARG A 346 6.01 9.79 -0.15
N ILE A 347 5.25 8.74 -0.41
CA ILE A 347 4.10 8.33 0.40
C ILE A 347 4.43 6.97 1.01
N ALA A 348 4.09 6.81 2.28
CA ALA A 348 4.22 5.57 3.01
C ALA A 348 3.51 4.44 2.26
N ALA A 349 4.16 3.27 2.24
CA ALA A 349 3.65 2.08 1.59
C ALA A 349 2.29 1.61 2.16
N THR A 350 2.07 1.80 3.46
CA THR A 350 0.87 1.30 4.12
C THR A 350 0.04 2.43 4.71
N ALA A 351 -1.28 2.26 4.64
CA ALA A 351 -2.20 3.15 5.34
C ALA A 351 -2.13 2.86 6.84
N ILE A 352 -2.21 3.91 7.64
CA ILE A 352 -2.09 3.89 9.09
C ILE A 352 -3.46 4.19 9.68
N GLY A 353 -3.89 3.39 10.64
CA GLY A 353 -5.04 3.70 11.49
C GLY A 353 -4.58 4.03 12.91
N SER A 354 -5.28 4.92 13.60
CA SER A 354 -5.05 5.09 15.04
C SER A 354 -5.47 3.82 15.81
N VAL A 355 -4.80 3.56 16.94
CA VAL A 355 -5.14 2.46 17.84
C VAL A 355 -6.03 2.99 18.94
N THR A 356 -7.20 2.38 19.12
CA THR A 356 -8.04 2.60 20.28
C THR A 356 -7.50 1.75 21.42
N VAL A 357 -6.85 2.39 22.39
CA VAL A 357 -6.44 1.68 23.61
C VAL A 357 -7.69 1.44 24.45
N GLY A 358 -8.07 0.18 24.63
CA GLY A 358 -8.95 -0.20 25.72
C GLY A 358 -8.25 0.18 27.03
N GLY A 359 -8.97 0.86 27.93
CA GLY A 359 -8.44 1.19 29.25
C GLY A 359 -7.86 -0.05 29.96
N PRO A 360 -7.01 0.13 30.98
CA PRO A 360 -6.38 -0.99 31.68
C PRO A 360 -7.44 -2.03 32.07
N ARG A 361 -7.31 -3.24 31.56
CA ARG A 361 -8.14 -4.38 31.99
C ARG A 361 -7.63 -4.81 33.35
N ALA A 362 -8.26 -4.29 34.41
CA ALA A 362 -8.05 -4.78 35.75
C ALA A 362 -8.75 -6.14 35.89
N TYR A 363 -7.97 -7.21 36.06
CA TYR A 363 -8.50 -8.49 36.53
C TYR A 363 -8.66 -8.40 38.04
N MET A 364 -9.88 -8.16 38.51
CA MET A 364 -10.22 -8.35 39.92
C MET A 364 -10.42 -9.84 40.18
N ASN A 365 -9.78 -10.35 41.23
CA ASN A 365 -10.02 -11.70 41.71
C ASN A 365 -11.48 -11.81 42.17
N PRO A 366 -12.20 -12.93 41.96
CA PRO A 366 -13.62 -13.07 42.34
C PRO A 366 -13.88 -12.85 43.84
N THR A 367 -12.82 -12.93 44.65
CA THR A 367 -12.87 -12.65 46.08
C THR A 367 -11.68 -11.78 46.44
N THR A 368 -11.96 -10.62 47.04
CA THR A 368 -10.94 -9.72 47.59
C THR A 368 -11.15 -9.65 49.09
N THR A 369 -10.11 -10.00 49.86
CA THR A 369 -10.14 -9.94 51.33
C THR A 369 -9.94 -8.49 51.77
N ALA A 370 -10.97 -7.87 52.33
CA ALA A 370 -10.86 -6.55 52.94
C ALA A 370 -10.44 -6.69 54.41
N PHE A 371 -9.36 -6.01 54.81
CA PHE A 371 -9.00 -5.89 56.22
C PHE A 371 -9.71 -4.66 56.80
N ILE A 372 -10.70 -4.90 57.66
CA ILE A 372 -11.30 -3.86 58.49
C ILE A 372 -10.42 -3.71 59.73
N ALA A 373 -9.71 -2.58 59.84
CA ALA A 373 -9.09 -2.19 61.09
C ALA A 373 -10.20 -1.67 62.03
N MET A 374 -10.62 -2.48 62.98
CA MET A 374 -11.46 -2.00 64.08
C MET A 374 -10.60 -1.13 65.00
N VAL A 375 -10.82 0.18 64.98
CA VAL A 375 -10.29 1.08 66.00
C VAL A 375 -11.14 0.90 67.25
N ALA A 376 -10.62 0.15 68.22
CA ALA A 376 -11.23 0.05 69.54
C ALA A 376 -11.01 1.36 70.30
N PHE A 377 -12.09 2.12 70.55
CA PHE A 377 -12.07 3.19 71.54
C PHE A 377 -12.04 2.55 72.94
N GLN A 378 -10.87 2.56 73.59
CA GLN A 378 -10.79 2.35 75.03
C GLN A 378 -11.31 3.61 75.73
N GLY A 379 -12.46 3.48 76.39
CA GLY A 379 -12.93 4.46 77.36
C GLY A 379 -12.01 4.47 78.58
N ASN A 380 -11.63 5.66 79.03
CA ASN A 380 -10.99 5.85 80.33
C ASN A 380 -12.09 6.07 81.40
N PRO A 381 -11.90 5.54 82.62
CA PRO A 381 -12.92 5.42 83.65
C PRO A 381 -13.41 6.74 84.24
#